data_AF-A0A7C4WD49-F1
#
_entry.id   AF-A0A7C4WD49-F1
#
_cell.length_a   1.000
_cell.length_b   1.000
_cell.length_c   1.000
_cell.angle_alpha   90.00
_cell.angle_beta   90.00
_cell.angle_gamma   90.00
#
_symmetry.space_group_name_H-M   'P 1'
#
loop_
_entity.id
_entity.type
_entity.pdbx_description
1 polymer ?
#
loop_
_entity_poly.entity_id
_entity_poly.type
_entity_poly.pdbx_seq_one_letter_code
_entity_poly.pdbx_strand_id
1 'polypeptide(L)'
;MAEEMFDKYDKMVVAGLHQEYFGSLLFSRGAMSQHEFVARAVAELTGAQQGTREYEDLVAKLTQSVKKLAEWGVIEVKEYEARLTAWGQSVANSISAEEFKKIKEELAKEASRKRR
;
A
#
# COMPACT_ATOMS: atom_id res chain seq x y z
N MET A 1 1.22 -20.00 6.38
CA MET A 1 1.04 -19.32 7.68
C MET A 1 1.14 -17.79 7.56
N ALA A 2 1.83 -17.20 6.57
CA ALA A 2 1.81 -15.73 6.34
C ALA A 2 0.64 -15.26 5.45
N GLU A 3 0.14 -16.11 4.55
CA GLU A 3 -0.90 -15.75 3.56
C GLU A 3 -2.27 -15.36 4.17
N GLU A 4 -2.57 -15.83 5.38
CA GLU A 4 -3.86 -15.57 6.07
C GLU A 4 -3.82 -14.33 6.98
N MET A 5 -2.63 -13.78 7.26
CA MET A 5 -2.47 -12.67 8.22
C MET A 5 -2.57 -11.29 7.57
N PHE A 6 -2.23 -11.20 6.28
CA PHE A 6 -2.23 -9.96 5.50
C PHE A 6 -3.36 -9.98 4.49
N ASP A 7 -4.26 -9.01 4.57
CA ASP A 7 -5.32 -8.86 3.57
C ASP A 7 -4.78 -8.22 2.29
N LYS A 8 -5.64 -8.08 1.27
CA LYS A 8 -5.23 -7.55 -0.03
C LYS A 8 -4.67 -6.12 0.01
N TYR A 9 -5.15 -5.27 0.91
CA TYR A 9 -4.65 -3.91 1.07
C TYR A 9 -3.27 -3.92 1.72
N ASP A 10 -3.06 -4.77 2.73
CA ASP A 10 -1.74 -4.96 3.35
C ASP A 10 -0.72 -5.45 2.33
N LYS A 11 -1.09 -6.50 1.58
CA LYS A 11 -0.25 -7.07 0.52
C LYS A 11 0.06 -6.03 -0.56
N MET A 12 -0.90 -5.19 -0.93
CA MET A 12 -0.69 -4.09 -1.87
C MET A 12 0.35 -3.08 -1.36
N VAL A 13 0.28 -2.69 -0.08
CA VAL A 13 1.25 -1.77 0.52
C VAL A 13 2.65 -2.37 0.55
N VAL A 14 2.78 -3.60 1.06
CA VAL A 14 4.09 -4.25 1.22
C VAL A 14 4.73 -4.55 -0.13
N ALA A 15 3.99 -5.14 -1.06
CA ALA A 15 4.51 -5.47 -2.39
C ALA A 15 4.74 -4.21 -3.25
N GLY A 16 3.88 -3.19 -3.12
CA GLY A 16 4.05 -1.90 -3.80
C GLY A 16 5.33 -1.19 -3.34
N LEU A 17 5.57 -1.13 -2.03
CA LEU A 17 6.82 -0.59 -1.48
C LEU A 17 8.04 -1.39 -1.96
N HIS A 18 7.95 -2.72 -2.01
CA HIS A 18 9.07 -3.56 -2.44
C HIS A 18 9.40 -3.41 -3.93
N GLN A 19 8.40 -3.57 -4.80
CA GLN A 19 8.62 -3.67 -6.25
C GLN A 19 8.83 -2.30 -6.91
N GLU A 20 8.07 -1.29 -6.50
CA GLU A 20 8.05 0.01 -7.20
C GLU A 20 8.93 1.05 -6.51
N TYR A 21 9.16 0.89 -5.20
CA TYR A 21 9.96 1.81 -4.39
C TYR A 21 11.22 1.15 -3.80
N PHE A 22 11.59 -0.04 -4.26
CA PHE A 22 12.79 -0.77 -3.81
C PHE A 22 12.90 -0.94 -2.28
N GLY A 23 11.76 -0.96 -1.59
CA GLY A 23 11.66 -1.13 -0.15
C GLY A 23 11.69 0.17 0.67
N SER A 24 11.84 1.35 0.06
CA SER A 24 11.71 2.63 0.78
C SER A 24 11.12 3.77 -0.06
N LEU A 25 10.24 4.55 0.57
CA LEU A 25 9.59 5.73 0.00
C LEU A 25 9.96 6.95 0.82
N LEU A 26 10.61 7.92 0.17
CA LEU A 26 10.93 9.22 0.76
C LEU A 26 9.77 10.20 0.58
N PHE A 27 9.53 11.03 1.58
CA PHE A 27 8.50 12.07 1.51
C PHE A 27 8.90 13.32 2.30
N SER A 28 8.38 14.47 1.84
CA SER A 28 8.60 15.75 2.50
C SER A 28 7.49 16.02 3.51
N ARG A 29 7.80 16.75 4.60
CA ARG A 29 6.79 17.25 5.53
C ARG A 29 5.82 18.16 4.78
N GLY A 30 4.57 17.71 4.63
CA GLY A 30 3.46 18.47 4.10
C GLY A 30 2.30 18.54 5.09
N ALA A 31 1.14 19.06 4.65
CA ALA A 31 -0.08 19.12 5.47
C ALA A 31 -0.76 17.74 5.67
N MET A 32 -0.27 16.69 5.01
CA MET A 32 -0.84 15.34 5.00
C MET A 32 -0.10 14.41 5.96
N SER A 33 -0.82 13.44 6.53
CA SER A 33 -0.19 12.43 7.39
C SER A 33 0.74 11.52 6.59
N GLN A 34 1.84 11.09 7.20
CA GLN A 34 2.82 10.21 6.56
C GLN A 34 2.19 8.90 6.06
N HIS A 35 1.26 8.34 6.84
CA HIS A 35 0.55 7.12 6.49
C HIS A 35 -0.33 7.32 5.25
N GLU A 36 -1.03 8.45 5.16
CA GLU A 36 -1.84 8.79 3.99
C GLU A 36 -0.98 9.06 2.76
N PHE A 37 0.20 9.67 2.93
CA PHE A 37 1.15 9.86 1.83
C PHE A 37 1.55 8.52 1.20
N VAL A 38 1.97 7.56 2.04
CA VAL A 38 2.32 6.19 1.58
C VAL A 38 1.11 5.54 0.91
N ALA A 39 -0.08 5.66 1.51
CA ALA A 39 -1.30 5.09 0.96
C ALA A 39 -1.65 5.66 -0.42
N ARG A 40 -1.48 6.97 -0.64
CA ARG A 40 -1.68 7.61 -1.95
C ARG A 40 -0.66 7.12 -2.97
N ALA A 41 0.61 7.09 -2.63
CA ALA A 41 1.67 6.56 -3.50
C ALA A 41 1.36 5.11 -3.93
N VAL A 42 0.92 4.27 -3.00
CA VAL A 42 0.50 2.89 -3.28
C VAL A 42 -0.79 2.84 -4.11
N ALA A 43 -1.76 3.72 -3.87
CA ALA A 43 -2.99 3.79 -4.65
C ALA A 43 -2.73 4.18 -6.11
N GLU A 44 -1.76 5.07 -6.37
CA GLU A 44 -1.35 5.44 -7.73
C GLU A 44 -0.86 4.24 -8.54
N LEU A 45 -0.22 3.27 -7.88
CA LEU A 45 0.21 2.04 -8.52
C LEU A 45 -0.95 1.23 -9.10
N THR A 46 -2.18 1.37 -8.60
CA THR A 46 -3.34 0.65 -9.15
C THR A 46 -3.88 1.30 -10.43
N GLY A 47 -3.44 2.51 -10.78
CA GLY A 47 -4.01 3.28 -11.89
C GLY A 47 -5.43 3.76 -11.63
N ALA A 48 -5.87 3.80 -10.38
CA ALA A 48 -7.17 4.35 -10.00
C ALA A 48 -7.22 5.86 -10.28
N GLN A 49 -8.38 6.36 -10.71
CA GLN A 49 -8.54 7.76 -11.10
C GLN A 49 -8.56 8.67 -9.87
N GLN A 50 -7.52 9.50 -9.72
CA GLN A 50 -7.44 10.50 -8.65
C GLN A 50 -8.62 11.50 -8.67
N GLY A 51 -8.98 12.02 -7.50
CA GLY A 51 -10.07 12.99 -7.34
C GLY A 51 -11.47 12.40 -7.42
N THR A 52 -11.59 11.07 -7.53
CA THR A 52 -12.86 10.36 -7.42
C THR A 52 -13.12 9.93 -5.98
N ARG A 53 -14.40 9.75 -5.62
CA ARG A 53 -14.77 9.26 -4.28
C ARG A 53 -14.18 7.87 -4.02
N GLU A 54 -14.18 7.03 -5.05
CA GLU A 54 -13.66 5.68 -5.03
C GLU A 54 -12.16 5.63 -4.78
N TYR A 55 -11.41 6.57 -5.36
CA TYR A 55 -9.99 6.72 -5.07
C TYR A 55 -9.75 7.13 -3.61
N GLU A 56 -10.52 8.08 -3.09
CA GLU A 56 -10.39 8.49 -1.69
C GLU A 56 -10.81 7.36 -0.72
N ASP A 57 -11.82 6.56 -1.06
CA ASP A 57 -12.20 5.34 -0.33
C ASP A 57 -11.06 4.29 -0.35
N LEU A 58 -10.38 4.10 -1.49
CA LEU A 58 -9.21 3.22 -1.60
C LEU A 58 -8.04 3.73 -0.73
N VAL A 59 -7.74 5.03 -0.80
CA VAL A 59 -6.71 5.67 0.01
C VAL A 59 -7.00 5.52 1.50
N ALA A 60 -8.25 5.65 1.93
CA ALA A 60 -8.63 5.47 3.32
C ALA A 60 -8.35 4.04 3.82
N LYS A 61 -8.68 3.01 3.02
CA LYS A 61 -8.39 1.61 3.35
C LYS A 61 -6.89 1.32 3.37
N LEU A 62 -6.16 1.79 2.36
CA LEU A 62 -4.70 1.66 2.32
C LEU A 62 -4.05 2.38 3.49
N THR A 63 -4.56 3.54 3.92
CA THR A 63 -4.06 4.27 5.09
C THR A 63 -4.21 3.45 6.37
N GLN A 64 -5.32 2.72 6.52
CA GLN A 64 -5.51 1.80 7.65
C GLN A 64 -4.50 0.65 7.60
N SER A 65 -4.26 0.06 6.42
CA SER A 65 -3.22 -0.95 6.24
C SER A 65 -1.82 -0.42 6.55
N VAL A 66 -1.44 0.77 6.09
CA VAL A 66 -0.13 1.37 6.40
C VAL A 66 0.03 1.54 7.93
N LYS A 67 -1.02 2.01 8.64
CA LYS A 67 -0.98 2.12 10.11
C LYS A 67 -0.80 0.76 10.78
N LYS A 68 -1.63 -0.22 10.41
CA LYS A 68 -1.58 -1.60 10.91
C LYS A 68 -0.19 -2.22 10.70
N LEU A 69 0.36 -2.08 9.50
CA LEU A 69 1.69 -2.60 9.14
C LEU A 69 2.80 -1.90 9.92
N ALA A 70 2.66 -0.61 10.22
CA ALA A 70 3.59 0.13 11.06
C ALA A 70 3.52 -0.32 12.52
N GLU A 71 2.31 -0.50 13.06
CA GLU A 71 2.07 -1.01 14.42
C GLU A 71 2.62 -2.43 14.61
N TRP A 72 2.53 -3.26 13.57
CA TRP A 72 3.07 -4.61 13.58
C TRP A 72 4.60 -4.63 13.37
N GLY A 73 5.22 -3.54 12.91
CA GLY A 73 6.65 -3.51 12.61
C GLY A 73 7.01 -4.21 11.30
N VAL A 74 6.05 -4.33 10.38
CA VAL A 74 6.29 -4.79 9.00
C VAL A 74 6.90 -3.65 8.17
N ILE A 75 6.42 -2.44 8.40
CA ILE A 75 6.99 -1.21 7.84
C ILE A 75 7.42 -0.28 8.96
N GLU A 76 8.41 0.55 8.70
CA GLU A 76 8.86 1.62 9.58
C GLU A 76 8.56 2.94 8.90
N VAL A 77 7.69 3.76 9.51
CA VAL A 77 7.36 5.11 9.04
C VAL A 77 8.02 6.11 9.99
N LYS A 78 9.07 6.77 9.52
CA LYS A 78 9.83 7.80 10.23
C LYS A 78 9.71 9.15 9.52
N GLU A 79 10.19 10.20 10.17
CA GLU A 79 9.97 11.63 9.82
C GLU A 79 9.93 11.97 8.32
N TYR A 80 10.72 11.32 7.48
CA TYR A 80 10.78 11.56 6.02
C TYR A 80 10.87 10.28 5.17
N GLU A 81 10.65 9.10 5.77
CA GLU A 81 10.85 7.83 5.10
C GLU A 81 9.85 6.77 5.60
N ALA A 82 9.26 6.04 4.67
CA ALA A 82 8.58 4.78 4.94
C ALA A 82 9.38 3.65 4.31
N ARG A 83 9.82 2.67 5.10
CA ARG A 83 10.63 1.55 4.61
C ARG A 83 10.15 0.21 5.13
N LEU A 84 10.41 -0.85 4.37
CA LEU A 84 10.18 -2.22 4.83
C LEU A 84 11.21 -2.59 5.91
N THR A 85 10.77 -3.22 6.98
CA THR A 85 11.68 -3.85 7.95
C THR A 85 12.21 -5.18 7.39
N ALA A 86 13.14 -5.83 8.09
CA ALA A 86 13.58 -7.19 7.71
C ALA A 86 12.39 -8.17 7.61
N TRP A 87 11.40 -8.03 8.50
CA TRP A 87 10.18 -8.80 8.41
C TRP A 87 9.33 -8.40 7.20
N GLY A 88 9.14 -7.11 6.95
CA GLY A 88 8.44 -6.61 5.76
C GLY A 88 9.06 -7.07 4.44
N GLN A 89 10.38 -7.13 4.35
CA GLN A 89 11.09 -7.70 3.21
C GLN A 89 10.78 -9.19 3.05
N SER A 90 10.74 -9.96 4.13
CA SER A 90 10.35 -11.38 4.06
C SER A 90 8.89 -11.55 3.61
N VAL A 91 7.97 -10.70 4.08
CA VAL A 91 6.57 -10.73 3.67
C VAL A 91 6.45 -10.36 2.19
N ALA A 92 7.14 -9.31 1.74
CA ALA A 92 7.15 -8.90 0.33
C ALA A 92 7.64 -10.03 -0.59
N ASN A 93 8.72 -10.70 -0.21
CA ASN A 93 9.28 -11.83 -0.98
C ASN A 93 8.35 -13.05 -1.03
N SER A 94 7.40 -13.19 -0.08
CA SER A 94 6.39 -14.25 -0.12
C SER A 94 5.25 -13.97 -1.08
N ILE A 95 5.08 -12.70 -1.50
CA ILE A 95 4.04 -12.29 -2.45
C ILE A 95 4.60 -12.45 -3.87
N SER A 96 4.03 -13.39 -4.62
CA SER A 96 4.43 -13.60 -6.01
C SER A 96 4.07 -12.41 -6.91
N ALA A 97 4.83 -12.21 -8.00
CA ALA A 97 4.51 -11.17 -8.98
C ALA A 97 3.09 -11.35 -9.58
N GLU A 98 2.65 -12.59 -9.75
CA GLU A 98 1.29 -12.91 -10.22
C GLU A 98 0.22 -12.52 -9.21
N GLU A 99 0.44 -12.79 -7.92
CA GLU A 99 -0.47 -12.40 -6.85
C GLU A 99 -0.56 -10.88 -6.73
N PHE A 100 0.59 -10.18 -6.75
CA PHE A 100 0.62 -8.73 -6.73
C PHE A 100 -0.15 -8.13 -7.91
N LYS A 101 0.06 -8.65 -9.12
CA LYS A 101 -0.67 -8.22 -10.31
C LYS A 101 -2.18 -8.42 -10.17
N LYS A 102 -2.62 -9.57 -9.66
CA LYS A 102 -4.05 -9.85 -9.39
C LYS A 102 -4.65 -8.85 -8.41
N ILE A 103 -3.95 -8.56 -7.31
CA ILE A 103 -4.39 -7.58 -6.31
C ILE A 103 -4.51 -6.19 -6.94
N LYS A 104 -3.49 -5.76 -7.68
CA LYS A 104 -3.47 -4.47 -8.38
C LYS A 104 -4.66 -4.32 -9.34
N GLU A 105 -4.95 -5.36 -10.13
CA GLU A 105 -6.12 -5.37 -11.03
C GLU A 105 -7.46 -5.38 -10.28
N GLU A 106 -7.55 -6.09 -9.16
CA GLU A 106 -8.77 -6.14 -8.34
C GLU A 106 -9.09 -4.77 -7.73
N LEU A 107 -8.08 -4.12 -7.13
CA LEU A 107 -8.23 -2.78 -6.54
C LEU A 107 -8.54 -1.73 -7.61
N ALA A 108 -7.93 -1.81 -8.79
CA ALA A 108 -8.24 -0.95 -9.92
C ALA A 108 -9.70 -1.10 -10.38
N LYS A 109 -10.21 -2.33 -10.42
CA LYS A 109 -11.62 -2.62 -10.76
C LYS A 109 -12.56 -2.11 -9.69
N GLU A 110 -12.24 -2.26 -8.41
CA GLU A 110 -13.04 -1.71 -7.31
C GLU A 110 -13.11 -0.19 -7.37
N ALA A 111 -11.98 0.48 -7.63
CA ALA A 111 -11.91 1.93 -7.74
C ALA A 111 -12.61 2.49 -8.99
N SER A 112 -12.92 1.65 -9.99
CA SER A 112 -13.62 2.06 -11.23
C SER A 112 -15.08 1.59 -11.31
N ARG A 113 -15.50 0.63 -10.46
CA ARG A 113 -16.79 -0.07 -10.60
C ARG A 113 -18.03 0.70 -10.18
N LYS A 114 -17.94 1.79 -9.41
CA LYS A 114 -19.13 2.48 -8.89
C LYS A 114 -19.78 3.50 -9.83
N ARG A 115 -19.45 3.47 -11.13
CA ARG A 115 -20.17 4.21 -12.20
C ARG A 115 -21.48 3.53 -12.68
N ARG A 116 -22.29 2.96 -11.78
CA ARG A 116 -23.63 2.48 -12.13
C ARG A 116 -24.66 2.89 -11.10
#